data_AF-A0A928JMV1-F1
#
_entry.id   AF-A0A928JMV1-F1
#
_cell.length_a   1.000
_cell.length_b   1.000
_cell.length_c   1.000
_cell.angle_alpha   90.00
_cell.angle_beta   90.00
_cell.angle_gamma   90.00
#
_symmetry.space_group_name_H-M   'P 1'
#
loop_
_entity.id
_entity.type
_entity.pdbx_description
1 polymer ?
#
loop_
_entity_poly.entity_id
_entity_poly.type
_entity_poly.pdbx_seq_one_letter_code
_entity_poly.pdbx_strand_id
1 'polypeptide(L)'
;MSLTIHLNFTPGGGAFYALLYLLLVLGFALLVWYLSGRRKRRIRKILQDETPLSAEEFEENWMIRTGREAGEGYKYHVFPGCYVILFYDVKPEVEDDFDRYHDVYVGQSLNVTERVHHHFTGYGRGDVYADLKAGRFVYVKLIPCEREALNDLEKALIEEYDATGSYNATAGGGTDWEAKDDREAGHSPTHRGRWRT
;
A
#
# COMPACT_ATOMS: atom_id res chain seq x y z
N MET A 1 20.98 65.31 -8.19
CA MET A 1 21.94 64.54 -7.38
C MET A 1 21.34 63.16 -7.17
N SER A 2 21.80 62.16 -7.94
CA SER A 2 21.33 60.77 -7.81
C SER A 2 22.21 60.05 -6.80
N LEU A 3 21.61 59.54 -5.72
CA LEU A 3 22.30 58.76 -4.70
C LEU A 3 22.31 57.29 -5.12
N THR A 4 23.43 56.82 -5.67
CA THR A 4 23.61 55.42 -6.05
C THR A 4 24.04 54.61 -4.83
N ILE A 5 23.15 53.77 -4.30
CA ILE A 5 23.47 52.86 -3.18
C ILE A 5 24.22 51.64 -3.76
N HIS A 6 25.53 51.59 -3.54
CA HIS A 6 26.34 50.40 -3.81
C HIS A 6 26.20 49.41 -2.65
N LEU A 7 25.32 48.43 -2.79
CA LEU A 7 25.28 47.26 -1.91
C LEU A 7 26.49 46.36 -2.24
N ASN A 8 27.59 46.56 -1.50
CA ASN A 8 28.77 45.70 -1.59
C ASN A 8 28.47 44.35 -0.94
N PHE A 9 28.06 43.37 -1.74
CA PHE A 9 27.94 41.99 -1.32
C PHE A 9 29.33 41.33 -1.34
N THR A 10 30.00 41.26 -0.19
CA THR A 10 31.29 40.55 -0.06
C THR A 10 31.04 39.04 0.00
N PRO A 11 31.41 38.26 -1.03
CA PRO A 11 31.29 36.81 -0.99
C PRO A 11 32.31 36.26 0.02
N GLY A 12 31.87 35.46 1.00
CA GLY A 12 32.75 34.80 1.97
C GLY A 12 32.51 35.12 3.46
N GLY A 13 31.54 35.97 3.79
CA GLY A 13 31.10 36.16 5.18
C GLY A 13 30.17 35.03 5.67
N GLY A 14 30.05 34.82 6.98
CA GLY A 14 29.15 33.81 7.57
C GLY A 14 27.68 33.92 7.09
N ALA A 15 27.21 35.14 6.80
CA ALA A 15 25.89 35.39 6.23
C ALA A 15 25.71 34.81 4.81
N PHE A 16 26.77 34.79 4.00
CA PHE A 16 26.75 34.18 2.67
C PHE A 16 26.57 32.66 2.76
N TYR A 17 27.30 32.01 3.67
CA TYR A 17 27.16 30.57 3.91
C TYR A 17 25.81 30.20 4.52
N ALA A 18 25.27 31.04 5.41
CA ALA A 18 23.93 30.85 5.97
C ALA A 18 22.85 30.93 4.87
N LEU A 19 22.96 31.88 3.95
CA LEU A 19 22.04 32.00 2.81
C LEU A 19 22.13 30.79 1.87
N LEU A 20 23.35 30.33 1.54
CA LEU A 20 23.54 29.13 0.72
C LEU A 20 22.96 27.89 1.39
N TYR A 21 23.16 27.73 2.71
CA TYR A 21 22.57 26.63 3.47
C TYR A 21 21.04 26.67 3.43
N LEU A 22 20.43 27.84 3.64
CA LEU A 22 18.97 28.00 3.56
C LEU A 22 18.43 27.66 2.17
N LEU A 23 19.10 28.09 1.10
CA LEU A 23 18.72 27.75 -0.27
C LEU A 23 18.83 26.24 -0.54
N LEU A 24 19.86 25.58 0.01
CA LEU A 24 20.03 24.14 -0.10
C LEU A 24 18.91 23.39 0.62
N VAL A 25 18.57 23.79 1.85
CA VAL A 25 17.46 23.19 2.63
C VAL A 25 16.12 23.40 1.91
N LEU A 26 15.87 24.61 1.40
CA LEU A 26 14.66 24.90 0.64
C LEU A 26 14.59 24.07 -0.66
N GLY A 27 15.71 23.98 -1.39
CA GLY A 27 15.81 23.17 -2.60
C GLY A 27 15.57 21.69 -2.34
N PHE A 28 16.12 21.15 -1.25
CA PHE A 28 15.88 19.77 -0.82
C PHE A 28 14.41 19.54 -0.44
N ALA A 29 13.80 20.45 0.32
CA ALA A 29 12.39 20.36 0.68
C ALA A 29 11.47 20.40 -0.56
N LEU A 30 11.75 21.27 -1.52
CA LEU A 30 11.02 21.34 -2.80
C LEU A 30 11.21 20.07 -3.63
N LEU A 31 12.41 19.50 -3.64
CA LEU A 31 12.70 18.23 -4.32
C LEU A 31 11.89 17.08 -3.69
N VAL A 32 11.91 16.95 -2.36
CA VAL A 32 11.10 15.96 -1.63
C VAL A 32 9.63 16.14 -1.95
N TRP A 33 9.11 17.37 -1.88
CA TRP A 33 7.73 17.67 -2.21
C TRP A 33 7.38 17.27 -3.65
N TYR A 34 8.25 17.59 -4.62
CA TYR A 34 8.06 17.23 -6.02
C TYR A 34 8.04 15.71 -6.25
N LEU A 35 8.99 14.97 -5.63
CA LEU A 35 9.07 13.51 -5.74
C LEU A 35 7.85 12.84 -5.07
N SER A 36 7.47 13.29 -3.88
CA SER A 36 6.28 12.81 -3.17
C SER A 36 4.99 13.07 -3.98
N GLY A 37 4.86 14.26 -4.58
CA GLY A 37 3.72 14.57 -5.46
C GLY A 37 3.71 13.76 -6.76
N ARG A 38 4.86 13.29 -7.24
CA ARG A 38 4.95 12.37 -8.38
C ARG A 38 4.53 10.94 -8.00
N ARG A 39 4.91 10.49 -6.80
CA ARG A 39 4.48 9.19 -6.24
C ARG A 39 2.97 9.13 -6.07
N LYS A 40 2.36 10.14 -5.42
CA LYS A 40 0.90 10.20 -5.22
C LYS A 40 0.12 10.13 -6.53
N ARG A 41 0.56 10.86 -7.56
CA ARG A 41 -0.06 10.80 -8.90
C ARG A 41 0.01 9.41 -9.53
N ARG A 42 1.12 8.69 -9.35
CA ARG A 42 1.25 7.31 -9.88
C ARG A 42 0.31 6.36 -9.15
N ILE A 43 0.27 6.42 -7.82
CA ILE A 43 -0.63 5.59 -7.01
C ILE A 43 -2.07 5.87 -7.38
N ARG A 44 -2.48 7.14 -7.44
CA ARG A 44 -3.84 7.53 -7.84
C ARG A 44 -4.21 7.00 -9.21
N LYS A 45 -3.29 7.01 -10.17
CA LYS A 45 -3.52 6.44 -11.49
C LYS A 45 -3.79 4.93 -11.42
N ILE A 46 -2.96 4.18 -10.68
CA ILE A 46 -3.17 2.73 -10.46
C ILE A 46 -4.55 2.50 -9.83
N LEU A 47 -4.93 3.32 -8.86
CA LEU A 47 -6.23 3.19 -8.20
C LEU A 47 -7.42 3.51 -9.10
N GLN A 48 -7.27 4.43 -10.06
CA GLN A 48 -8.30 4.77 -11.04
C GLN A 48 -8.44 3.68 -12.11
N ASP A 49 -7.33 3.06 -12.51
CA ASP A 49 -7.34 2.04 -13.56
C ASP A 49 -7.90 0.68 -13.05
N GLU A 50 -7.85 0.42 -11.73
CA GLU A 50 -8.31 -0.84 -11.13
C GLU A 50 -9.77 -0.78 -10.65
N THR A 51 -10.66 -1.48 -11.35
CA THR A 51 -12.07 -1.64 -10.96
C THR A 51 -12.19 -2.59 -9.75
N PRO A 52 -12.87 -2.17 -8.66
CA PRO A 52 -13.11 -3.05 -7.51
C PRO A 52 -13.98 -4.26 -7.88
N LEU A 53 -13.59 -5.44 -7.41
CA LEU A 53 -14.37 -6.67 -7.48
C LEU A 53 -15.18 -6.84 -6.20
N SER A 54 -16.44 -7.24 -6.28
CA SER A 54 -17.19 -7.55 -5.06
C SER A 54 -16.60 -8.79 -4.37
N ALA A 55 -16.73 -8.88 -3.04
CA ALA A 55 -16.28 -10.08 -2.31
C ALA A 55 -17.03 -11.34 -2.77
N GLU A 56 -18.30 -11.20 -3.14
CA GLU A 56 -19.11 -12.28 -3.72
C GLU A 56 -18.51 -12.77 -5.05
N GLU A 57 -18.29 -11.84 -5.99
CA GLU A 57 -17.68 -12.16 -7.30
C GLU A 57 -16.27 -12.74 -7.16
N PHE A 58 -15.47 -12.22 -6.22
CA PHE A 58 -14.14 -12.76 -5.94
C PHE A 58 -14.21 -14.22 -5.47
N GLU A 59 -15.12 -14.55 -4.55
CA GLU A 59 -15.27 -15.91 -4.01
C GLU A 59 -15.92 -16.86 -5.03
N GLU A 60 -16.88 -16.41 -5.84
CA GLU A 60 -17.45 -17.18 -6.95
C GLU A 60 -16.38 -17.64 -7.94
N ASN A 61 -15.37 -16.80 -8.17
CA ASN A 61 -14.24 -17.07 -9.05
C ASN A 61 -13.01 -17.64 -8.32
N TRP A 62 -13.13 -18.04 -7.04
CA TRP A 62 -12.00 -18.61 -6.27
C TRP A 62 -11.50 -19.93 -6.86
N MET A 63 -12.43 -20.84 -7.17
CA MET A 63 -12.14 -22.14 -7.79
C MET A 63 -13.18 -22.46 -8.88
N ILE A 64 -12.82 -22.21 -10.13
CA ILE A 64 -13.62 -22.56 -11.29
C ILE A 64 -13.23 -23.96 -11.74
N ARG A 65 -14.21 -24.87 -11.80
CA ARG A 65 -14.01 -26.24 -12.28
C ARG A 65 -14.41 -26.35 -13.75
N THR A 66 -13.43 -26.28 -14.64
CA THR A 66 -13.64 -26.49 -16.08
C THR A 66 -13.29 -27.94 -16.45
N GLY A 67 -14.27 -28.85 -16.35
CA GLY A 67 -14.13 -30.23 -16.84
C GLY A 67 -13.04 -31.08 -16.13
N ARG A 68 -12.10 -31.64 -16.91
CA ARG A 68 -11.01 -32.53 -16.44
C ARG A 68 -9.65 -31.85 -16.31
N GLU A 69 -9.54 -30.57 -16.64
CA GLU A 69 -8.27 -29.82 -16.58
C GLU A 69 -8.10 -29.11 -15.23
N ALA A 70 -6.85 -28.72 -14.94
CA ALA A 70 -6.49 -28.04 -13.70
C ALA A 70 -7.35 -26.78 -13.53
N GLY A 71 -7.88 -26.57 -12.32
CA GLY A 71 -8.86 -25.53 -12.05
C GLY A 71 -8.40 -24.15 -12.51
N GLU A 72 -9.32 -23.39 -13.08
CA GLU A 72 -9.16 -21.97 -13.37
C GLU A 72 -9.64 -21.17 -12.15
N GLY A 73 -9.26 -19.89 -12.00
CA GLY A 73 -9.74 -19.03 -10.91
C GLY A 73 -8.66 -18.60 -9.90
N TYR A 74 -9.03 -17.68 -9.01
CA TYR A 74 -8.08 -16.89 -8.19
C TYR A 74 -7.15 -17.73 -7.32
N LYS A 75 -7.56 -18.94 -6.92
CA LYS A 75 -6.71 -19.89 -6.20
C LYS A 75 -5.41 -20.22 -6.92
N TYR A 76 -5.43 -20.23 -8.26
CA TYR A 76 -4.30 -20.61 -9.08
C TYR A 76 -3.54 -19.40 -9.67
N HIS A 77 -4.10 -18.19 -9.54
CA HIS A 77 -3.45 -16.94 -9.95
C HIS A 77 -2.64 -16.35 -8.80
N VAL A 78 -1.46 -16.92 -8.56
CA VAL A 78 -0.53 -16.48 -7.51
C VAL A 78 0.36 -15.37 -8.04
N PHE A 79 0.31 -14.20 -7.40
CA PHE A 79 1.22 -13.09 -7.68
C PHE A 79 1.48 -12.24 -6.42
N PRO A 80 2.68 -11.63 -6.32
CA PRO A 80 2.96 -10.63 -5.31
C PRO A 80 2.20 -9.33 -5.62
N GLY A 81 1.73 -8.67 -4.57
CA GLY A 81 1.08 -7.38 -4.70
C GLY A 81 0.49 -6.86 -3.40
N CYS A 82 -0.21 -5.75 -3.52
CA CYS A 82 -1.05 -5.18 -2.49
C CYS A 82 -2.53 -5.39 -2.81
N TYR A 83 -3.38 -5.28 -1.80
CA TYR A 83 -4.82 -5.29 -1.96
C TYR A 83 -5.46 -4.24 -1.06
N VAL A 84 -6.60 -3.72 -1.52
CA VAL A 84 -7.42 -2.75 -0.78
C VAL A 84 -8.82 -3.32 -0.66
N ILE A 85 -9.27 -3.60 0.55
CA ILE A 85 -10.63 -4.06 0.87
C ILE A 85 -11.42 -2.83 1.31
N LEU A 86 -12.51 -2.55 0.61
CA LEU A 86 -13.37 -1.38 0.77
C LEU A 86 -14.73 -1.84 1.26
N PHE A 87 -15.27 -1.13 2.25
CA PHE A 87 -16.56 -1.43 2.86
C PHE A 87 -17.52 -0.28 2.63
N TYR A 88 -18.75 -0.60 2.21
CA TYR A 88 -19.79 0.36 1.93
C TYR A 88 -21.05 0.01 2.70
N ASP A 89 -21.76 1.05 3.15
CA ASP A 89 -23.07 0.91 3.79
C ASP A 89 -24.20 0.82 2.76
N VAL A 90 -23.96 1.35 1.56
CA VAL A 90 -24.84 1.29 0.39
C VAL A 90 -24.07 0.68 -0.77
N LYS A 91 -24.70 -0.24 -1.50
CA LYS A 91 -24.07 -0.90 -2.65
C LYS A 91 -23.68 0.14 -3.71
N PRO A 92 -22.42 0.19 -4.15
CA PRO A 92 -22.02 0.99 -5.31
C PRO A 92 -22.74 0.50 -6.57
N GLU A 93 -23.35 1.41 -7.34
CA GLU A 93 -24.04 1.08 -8.60
C GLU A 93 -23.32 1.66 -9.82
N VAL A 94 -22.64 2.79 -9.66
CA VAL A 94 -21.85 3.44 -10.71
C VAL A 94 -20.39 3.63 -10.29
N GLU A 95 -19.50 3.87 -11.25
CA GLU A 95 -18.05 3.99 -11.00
C GLU A 95 -17.71 5.05 -9.93
N ASP A 96 -18.39 6.20 -9.97
CA ASP A 96 -18.20 7.29 -9.00
C ASP A 96 -18.59 6.92 -7.55
N ASP A 97 -19.38 5.86 -7.34
CA ASP A 97 -19.75 5.42 -5.99
C ASP A 97 -18.59 4.74 -5.25
N PHE A 98 -17.57 4.26 -5.95
CA PHE A 98 -16.43 3.55 -5.34
C PHE A 98 -15.49 4.46 -4.53
N ASP A 99 -15.66 5.78 -4.63
CA ASP A 99 -14.96 6.74 -3.77
C ASP A 99 -15.68 6.99 -2.43
N ARG A 100 -16.89 6.42 -2.23
CA ARG A 100 -17.75 6.65 -1.05
C ARG A 100 -17.71 5.50 -0.04
N TYR A 101 -16.62 4.75 0.01
CA TYR A 101 -16.41 3.73 1.03
C TYR A 101 -16.43 4.36 2.44
N HIS A 102 -16.92 3.63 3.42
CA HIS A 102 -16.95 4.05 4.82
C HIS A 102 -15.70 3.57 5.55
N ASP A 103 -15.30 2.32 5.33
CA ASP A 103 -14.11 1.73 5.94
C ASP A 103 -13.21 1.08 4.90
N VAL A 104 -11.94 0.91 5.26
CA VAL A 104 -10.91 0.39 4.38
C VAL A 104 -9.87 -0.42 5.14
N TYR A 105 -9.42 -1.50 4.51
CA TYR A 105 -8.27 -2.27 4.96
C TYR A 105 -7.30 -2.47 3.79
N VAL A 106 -6.03 -2.14 4.02
CA VAL A 106 -4.94 -2.33 3.07
C VAL A 106 -4.03 -3.44 3.58
N GLY A 107 -3.58 -4.31 2.68
CA GLY A 107 -2.51 -5.23 3.01
C GLY A 107 -1.69 -5.63 1.80
N GLN A 108 -0.69 -6.44 2.06
CA GLN A 108 0.21 -6.98 1.04
C GLN A 108 0.38 -8.50 1.20
N SER A 109 0.84 -9.16 0.14
CA SER A 109 1.20 -10.58 0.18
C SER A 109 2.05 -10.97 -1.02
N LEU A 110 2.86 -12.03 -0.88
CA LEU A 110 3.46 -12.74 -2.01
C LEU A 110 2.42 -13.54 -2.81
N ASN A 111 1.32 -13.90 -2.16
CA ASN A 111 0.14 -14.52 -2.77
C ASN A 111 -1.09 -13.69 -2.37
N VAL A 112 -1.40 -12.67 -3.20
CA VAL A 112 -2.46 -11.70 -2.90
C VAL A 112 -3.83 -12.34 -2.86
N THR A 113 -4.15 -13.17 -3.86
CA THR A 113 -5.48 -13.79 -3.98
C THR A 113 -5.77 -14.68 -2.78
N GLU A 114 -4.83 -15.52 -2.36
CA GLU A 114 -4.98 -16.36 -1.17
C GLU A 114 -5.11 -15.52 0.11
N ARG A 115 -4.36 -14.42 0.23
CA ARG A 115 -4.45 -13.56 1.41
C ARG A 115 -5.81 -12.86 1.51
N VAL A 116 -6.36 -12.40 0.39
CA VAL A 116 -7.72 -11.84 0.32
C VAL A 116 -8.76 -12.90 0.68
N HIS A 117 -8.65 -14.09 0.09
CA HIS A 117 -9.53 -15.22 0.41
C HIS A 117 -9.51 -15.55 1.92
N HIS A 118 -8.34 -15.52 2.57
CA HIS A 118 -8.25 -15.72 4.03
C HIS A 118 -9.03 -14.66 4.82
N HIS A 119 -9.04 -13.40 4.40
CA HIS A 119 -9.86 -12.39 5.05
C HIS A 119 -11.35 -12.69 4.89
N PHE A 120 -11.78 -13.09 3.70
CA PHE A 120 -13.19 -13.39 3.42
C PHE A 120 -13.69 -14.70 4.06
N THR A 121 -12.78 -15.61 4.40
CA THR A 121 -13.10 -16.90 5.06
C THR A 121 -12.78 -16.93 6.55
N GLY A 122 -12.33 -15.81 7.13
CA GLY A 122 -12.09 -15.67 8.58
C GLY A 122 -10.73 -16.14 9.08
N TYR A 123 -9.83 -16.56 8.20
CA TYR A 123 -8.43 -16.88 8.54
C TYR A 123 -7.50 -15.66 8.54
N GLY A 124 -7.99 -14.51 8.07
CA GLY A 124 -7.27 -13.24 8.01
C GLY A 124 -7.55 -12.33 9.22
N ARG A 125 -7.76 -11.03 8.95
CA ARG A 125 -8.13 -10.02 9.94
C ARG A 125 -9.58 -10.25 10.37
N GLY A 126 -9.77 -10.58 11.65
CA GLY A 126 -11.09 -10.94 12.19
C GLY A 126 -12.16 -9.86 11.99
N ASP A 127 -11.80 -8.58 12.15
CA ASP A 127 -12.73 -7.45 11.99
C ASP A 127 -13.27 -7.34 10.55
N VAL A 128 -12.40 -7.56 9.55
CA VAL A 128 -12.78 -7.60 8.13
C VAL A 128 -13.79 -8.70 7.87
N TYR A 129 -13.54 -9.90 8.40
CA TYR A 129 -14.46 -11.01 8.27
C TYR A 129 -15.79 -10.74 8.99
N ALA A 130 -15.75 -10.18 10.19
CA ALA A 130 -16.95 -9.89 10.98
C ALA A 130 -17.92 -8.97 10.23
N ASP A 131 -17.39 -7.92 9.60
CA ASP A 131 -18.19 -6.94 8.85
C ASP A 131 -18.72 -7.48 7.53
N LEU A 132 -17.93 -8.29 6.83
CA LEU A 132 -18.41 -9.06 5.68
C LEU A 132 -19.58 -9.96 6.10
N LYS A 133 -19.43 -10.70 7.21
CA LYS A 133 -20.47 -11.60 7.74
C LYS A 133 -21.71 -10.86 8.25
N ALA A 134 -21.55 -9.60 8.67
CA ALA A 134 -22.65 -8.72 9.06
C ALA A 134 -23.47 -8.21 7.86
N GLY A 135 -23.04 -8.50 6.63
CA GLY A 135 -23.77 -8.15 5.40
C GLY A 135 -23.45 -6.77 4.85
N ARG A 136 -22.31 -6.17 5.24
CA ARG A 136 -21.82 -4.95 4.58
C ARG A 136 -21.42 -5.26 3.14
N PHE A 137 -21.51 -4.25 2.27
CA PHE A 137 -21.05 -4.41 0.89
C PHE A 137 -19.53 -4.30 0.87
N VAL A 138 -18.85 -5.38 0.50
CA VAL A 138 -17.39 -5.47 0.52
C VAL A 138 -16.86 -5.64 -0.89
N TYR A 139 -15.85 -4.85 -1.23
CA TYR A 139 -15.14 -4.91 -2.51
C TYR A 139 -13.64 -4.98 -2.29
N VAL A 140 -12.91 -5.51 -3.27
CA VAL A 140 -11.46 -5.60 -3.24
C VAL A 140 -10.83 -5.11 -4.54
N LYS A 141 -9.77 -4.31 -4.43
CA LYS A 141 -8.83 -4.03 -5.52
C LYS A 141 -7.59 -4.89 -5.33
N LEU A 142 -7.17 -5.60 -6.38
CA LEU A 142 -5.93 -6.37 -6.40
C LEU A 142 -4.90 -5.57 -7.19
N ILE A 143 -3.74 -5.29 -6.61
CA ILE A 143 -2.74 -4.41 -7.20
C ILE A 143 -1.42 -5.18 -7.30
N PRO A 144 -1.15 -5.83 -8.45
CA PRO A 144 0.10 -6.54 -8.66
C PRO A 144 1.31 -5.62 -8.52
N CYS A 145 2.36 -6.09 -7.85
CA CYS A 145 3.65 -5.40 -7.83
C CYS A 145 4.80 -6.37 -7.59
N GLU A 146 6.00 -5.94 -7.95
CA GLU A 146 7.22 -6.70 -7.61
C GLU A 146 7.37 -6.86 -6.09
N ARG A 147 8.02 -7.95 -5.69
CA ARG A 147 8.26 -8.28 -4.27
C ARG A 147 8.93 -7.14 -3.52
N GLU A 148 9.91 -6.50 -4.14
CA GLU A 148 10.70 -5.41 -3.56
C GLU A 148 9.86 -4.15 -3.36
N ALA A 149 8.77 -4.01 -4.11
CA ALA A 149 7.88 -2.86 -4.06
C ALA A 149 6.74 -3.04 -3.03
N LEU A 150 6.56 -4.23 -2.46
CA LEU A 150 5.45 -4.56 -1.56
C LEU A 150 5.32 -3.54 -0.42
N ASN A 151 6.36 -3.38 0.40
CA ASN A 151 6.31 -2.50 1.57
C ASN A 151 6.08 -1.03 1.20
N ASP A 152 6.69 -0.59 0.09
CA ASP A 152 6.56 0.79 -0.37
C ASP A 152 5.17 1.06 -0.94
N LEU A 153 4.59 0.10 -1.65
CA LEU A 153 3.24 0.22 -2.18
C LEU A 153 2.21 0.16 -1.05
N GLU A 154 2.33 -0.78 -0.11
CA GLU A 154 1.44 -0.91 1.06
C GLU A 154 1.38 0.41 1.84
N LYS A 155 2.55 0.98 2.20
CA LYS A 155 2.64 2.25 2.92
C LYS A 155 1.97 3.39 2.16
N ALA A 156 2.18 3.46 0.84
CA ALA A 156 1.60 4.51 0.02
C ALA A 156 0.07 4.37 -0.09
N LEU A 157 -0.44 3.14 -0.14
CA LEU A 157 -1.87 2.86 -0.15
C LEU A 157 -2.52 3.17 1.20
N ILE A 158 -1.89 2.78 2.31
CA ILE A 158 -2.37 3.13 3.65
C ILE A 158 -2.47 4.66 3.82
N GLU A 159 -1.49 5.41 3.33
CA GLU A 159 -1.51 6.87 3.35
C GLU A 159 -2.62 7.46 2.45
N GLU A 160 -2.78 6.98 1.21
CA GLU A 160 -3.78 7.52 0.27
C GLU A 160 -5.23 7.23 0.71
N TYR A 161 -5.46 6.07 1.34
CA TYR A 161 -6.78 5.66 1.85
C TYR A 161 -7.04 6.07 3.31
N ASP A 162 -6.09 6.72 3.99
CA ASP A 162 -6.13 6.96 5.45
C ASP A 162 -6.52 5.69 6.25
N ALA A 163 -5.96 4.54 5.85
CA ALA A 163 -6.41 3.25 6.37
C ALA A 163 -6.10 3.06 7.86
N THR A 164 -5.16 3.84 8.41
CA THR A 164 -4.89 3.91 9.86
C THR A 164 -6.02 4.52 10.68
N GLY A 165 -6.88 5.34 10.05
CA GLY A 165 -8.12 5.79 10.64
C GLY A 165 -9.23 4.74 10.65
N SER A 166 -9.00 3.58 10.02
CA SER A 166 -9.94 2.47 9.86
C SER A 166 -9.31 1.15 10.37
N TYR A 167 -9.31 0.06 9.58
CA TYR A 167 -8.90 -1.26 10.08
C TYR A 167 -7.38 -1.49 10.21
N ASN A 168 -6.52 -0.67 9.59
CA ASN A 168 -5.07 -0.84 9.70
C ASN A 168 -4.57 -0.31 11.05
N ALA A 169 -3.95 -1.17 11.86
CA ALA A 169 -3.38 -0.77 13.15
C ALA A 169 -2.01 -0.06 13.04
N THR A 170 -1.32 -0.20 11.90
CA THR A 170 0.00 0.39 11.65
C THR A 170 0.04 1.03 10.27
N ALA A 171 1.04 1.88 10.04
CA ALA A 171 1.32 2.48 8.73
C ALA A 171 1.91 1.48 7.70
N GLY A 172 1.82 0.16 7.95
CA GLY A 172 2.34 -0.89 7.06
C GLY A 172 3.78 -1.32 7.37
N GLY A 173 4.37 -2.09 6.45
CA GLY A 173 5.73 -2.63 6.54
C GLY A 173 5.78 -4.07 7.03
N GLY A 174 4.90 -4.95 6.54
CA GLY A 174 4.97 -6.37 6.88
C GLY A 174 6.37 -6.97 6.62
N THR A 175 7.03 -7.48 7.66
CA THR A 175 8.42 -7.95 7.64
C THR A 175 8.59 -9.46 7.43
N ASP A 176 7.50 -10.22 7.26
CA ASP A 176 7.55 -11.68 7.40
C ASP A 176 7.96 -12.45 6.13
N TRP A 177 8.14 -11.79 5.00
CA TRP A 177 8.44 -12.46 3.73
C TRP A 177 9.88 -12.97 3.67
N GLU A 178 10.85 -12.18 4.12
CA GLU A 178 12.28 -12.55 4.17
C GLU A 178 12.49 -13.77 5.08
N ALA A 179 11.84 -13.78 6.26
CA ALA A 179 11.95 -14.87 7.22
C ALA A 179 11.24 -16.18 6.80
N LYS A 180 10.34 -16.13 5.80
CA LYS A 180 9.72 -17.33 5.22
C LYS A 180 10.57 -17.91 4.10
N ASP A 181 11.14 -17.06 3.25
CA ASP A 181 12.04 -17.49 2.16
C ASP A 181 13.29 -18.17 2.73
N ASP A 182 13.88 -17.64 3.81
CA ASP A 182 15.01 -18.28 4.51
C ASP A 182 14.68 -19.69 5.05
N ARG A 183 13.43 -19.89 5.50
CA ARG A 183 12.94 -21.18 6.02
C ARG A 183 12.65 -22.18 4.91
N GLU A 184 12.19 -21.71 3.75
CA GLU A 184 11.90 -22.55 2.57
C GLU A 184 13.16 -22.84 1.72
N ALA A 185 14.14 -21.94 1.72
CA ALA A 185 15.43 -22.08 1.02
C ALA A 185 16.47 -22.94 1.77
N GLY A 186 16.08 -23.59 2.88
CA GLY A 186 16.92 -24.55 3.61
C GLY A 186 18.16 -23.95 4.29
N HIS A 187 18.29 -22.62 4.36
CA HIS A 187 19.37 -21.99 5.10
C HIS A 187 19.01 -21.95 6.59
N SER A 188 19.57 -22.90 7.33
CA SER A 188 19.46 -22.92 8.79
C SER A 188 19.93 -21.57 9.35
N PRO A 189 19.09 -20.82 10.09
CA PRO A 189 19.52 -19.58 10.71
C PRO A 189 20.60 -19.94 11.73
N THR A 190 21.83 -19.53 11.48
CA THR A 190 22.87 -19.64 12.51
C THR A 190 22.44 -18.79 13.69
N HIS A 191 21.94 -19.45 14.74
CA HIS A 191 21.61 -18.83 16.01
C HIS A 191 22.88 -18.17 16.59
N ARG A 192 22.94 -16.84 16.52
CA ARG A 192 23.76 -15.99 17.40
C ARG A 192 22.92 -14.77 17.76
N GLY A 193 22.50 -14.53 18.99
CA GLY A 193 22.71 -15.26 20.23
C GLY A 193 21.62 -14.87 21.22
N ARG A 194 21.23 -15.87 21.99
CA ARG A 194 20.55 -15.74 23.27
C ARG A 194 21.39 -14.84 24.20
N TRP A 195 20.78 -13.81 24.76
CA TRP A 195 20.87 -13.56 26.21
C TRP A 195 19.46 -13.26 26.75
N ARG A 196 19.14 -13.98 27.82
CA ARG A 196 17.94 -13.86 28.65
C ARG A 196 18.12 -12.72 29.66
N THR A 197 16.97 -12.37 30.25
CA THR A 197 16.65 -11.56 31.45
C THR A 197 16.72 -10.06 31.26
#